data_AF-B4RIF3-F1
#
_entry.id   AF-B4RIF3-F1
#
_cell.length_a   1.000
_cell.length_b   1.000
_cell.length_c   1.000
_cell.angle_alpha   90.00
_cell.angle_beta   90.00
_cell.angle_gamma   90.00
#
_symmetry.space_group_name_H-M   'P 1'
#
loop_
_entity.id
_entity.type
_entity.pdbx_description
1 polymer ?
#
loop_
_entity_poly.entity_id
_entity_poly.type
_entity_poly.pdbx_seq_one_letter_code
_entity_poly.pdbx_strand_id
1 'polypeptide(L)' 'MLKTYALYLRAADENTSRVEAVTCKTNVEAMQRARALLAQNPQYEAVDVSCGDGELFRVKRDRKPPPG' A
#
# COMPACT_ATOMS: atom_id res chain seq x y z
N MET A 1 10.79 -17.22 -7.95
CA MET A 1 10.74 -17.41 -6.48
C MET A 1 9.64 -16.51 -5.94
N LEU A 2 8.74 -17.02 -5.09
CA LEU A 2 7.69 -16.21 -4.47
C LEU A 2 8.30 -15.36 -3.34
N LYS A 3 7.85 -14.12 -3.20
CA LYS A 3 8.23 -13.20 -2.12
C LYS A 3 6.98 -12.79 -1.36
N THR A 4 7.08 -12.73 -0.04
CA THR A 4 5.99 -12.27 0.83
C THR A 4 6.21 -10.79 1.12
N TYR A 5 5.21 -9.98 0.80
CA TYR A 5 5.19 -8.55 1.02
C TYR A 5 4.20 -8.22 2.14
N ALA A 6 4.57 -7.30 3.02
CA ALA A 6 3.67 -6.70 3.99
C ALA A 6 3.20 -5.33 3.47
N LEU A 7 1.89 -5.17 3.31
CA LEU A 7 1.22 -3.94 2.90
C LEU A 7 0.65 -3.24 4.13
N TYR A 8 1.19 -2.09 4.48
CA TYR A 8 0.75 -1.29 5.62
C TYR A 8 -0.11 -0.13 5.11
N LEU A 9 -1.41 -0.21 5.31
CA LEU A 9 -2.36 0.88 5.08
C LEU A 9 -2.14 1.97 6.12
N ARG A 10 -1.98 3.22 5.67
CA ARG A 10 -1.73 4.40 6.50
C ARG A 10 -2.88 5.39 6.32
N ALA A 11 -3.60 5.69 7.40
CA ALA A 11 -4.63 6.72 7.42
C ALA A 11 -4.00 8.10 7.65
N ALA A 12 -4.78 9.17 7.41
CA ALA A 12 -4.37 10.54 7.71
C ALA A 12 -4.17 10.73 9.22
N ASP A 13 -5.03 10.08 9.99
CA ASP A 13 -4.93 9.89 11.44
C ASP A 13 -3.95 8.75 11.74
N GLU A 14 -2.80 9.07 12.32
CA GLU A 14 -1.69 8.13 12.62
C GLU A 14 -2.09 6.92 13.48
N ASN A 15 -3.28 6.94 14.09
CA ASN A 15 -3.81 5.85 14.93
C ASN A 15 -4.42 4.69 14.16
N THR A 16 -4.70 4.84 12.86
CA THR A 16 -5.35 3.79 12.08
C THR A 16 -4.38 3.22 11.05
N SER A 17 -3.76 2.09 11.38
CA SER A 17 -2.94 1.32 10.44
C SER A 17 -3.38 -0.14 10.39
N ARG A 18 -3.49 -0.68 9.17
CA ARG A 18 -3.86 -2.07 8.92
C ARG A 18 -2.77 -2.73 8.09
N VAL A 19 -2.44 -3.97 8.44
CA VAL A 19 -1.40 -4.74 7.75
C VAL A 19 -2.03 -5.89 6.99
N GLU A 20 -1.63 -6.05 5.73
CA GLU A 20 -2.02 -7.19 4.89
C GLU A 20 -0.78 -7.85 4.29
N ALA A 21 -0.61 -9.15 4.53
CA ALA A 21 0.48 -9.92 3.94
C ALA A 21 0.03 -10.51 2.59
N VAL A 22 0.80 -10.24 1.54
CA VAL A 22 0.53 -10.74 0.18
C VAL A 22 1.74 -11.46 -0.38
N THR A 23 1.50 -12.63 -0.97
CA THR A 23 2.57 -13.38 -1.65
C THR A 23 2.53 -13.04 -3.14
N CYS A 24 3.62 -12.48 -3.66
CA CYS A 24 3.73 -12.07 -5.07
C CYS A 24 5.00 -12.63 -5.71
N LYS A 25 4.96 -12.85 -7.03
CA LYS A 25 6.13 -13.28 -7.82
C LYS A 25 7.05 -12.10 -8.13
N THR A 26 6.49 -10.90 -8.26
CA THR A 26 7.22 -9.69 -8.64
C THR A 26 6.85 -8.48 -7.79
N ASN A 27 7.72 -7.47 -7.77
CA ASN A 27 7.45 -6.17 -7.14
C ASN A 27 6.27 -5.45 -7.83
N VAL A 28 6.08 -5.69 -9.13
CA VAL A 28 4.98 -5.08 -9.92
C VAL A 28 3.62 -5.61 -9.47
N GLU A 29 3.50 -6.91 -9.22
CA GLU A 29 2.28 -7.49 -8.64
C GLU A 29 2.01 -6.93 -7.25
N ALA A 30 3.05 -6.79 -6.40
CA ALA A 30 2.90 -6.20 -5.08
C ALA A 30 2.42 -4.74 -5.16
N MET A 31 2.92 -3.95 -6.12
CA MET A 31 2.42 -2.59 -6.40
C MET A 31 0.96 -2.58 -6.83
N GLN A 32 0.55 -3.48 -7.73
CA GLN A 32 -0.83 -3.58 -8.19
C GLN A 32 -1.77 -3.96 -7.05
N ARG A 33 -1.37 -4.90 -6.19
CA ARG A 33 -2.11 -5.27 -4.97
C ARG A 33 -2.23 -4.10 -4.01
N ALA A 34 -1.13 -3.38 -3.74
CA ALA A 34 -1.15 -2.19 -2.88
C ALA A 34 -2.10 -1.10 -3.41
N ARG A 35 -2.09 -0.83 -4.73
CA ARG A 35 -3.03 0.09 -5.38
C ARG A 35 -4.48 -0.36 -5.24
N ALA A 36 -4.76 -1.63 -5.51
CA ALA A 36 -6.09 -2.20 -5.36
C ALA A 36 -6.58 -2.16 -3.90
N LEU A 37 -5.68 -2.39 -2.95
CA LEU A 37 -5.98 -2.31 -1.52
C LEU A 37 -6.30 -0.87 -1.10
N LEU A 38 -5.52 0.11 -1.56
CA LEU A 38 -5.76 1.54 -1.32
C LEU A 38 -7.06 2.03 -1.99
N ALA A 39 -7.42 1.47 -3.14
CA ALA A 39 -8.68 1.78 -3.81
C ALA A 39 -9.89 1.25 -3.01
N GLN A 40 -9.79 0.03 -2.46
CA GLN A 40 -10.85 -0.61 -1.67
C GLN A 40 -11.04 0.00 -0.28
N ASN A 41 -10.01 0.64 0.28
CA ASN A 41 -10.08 1.20 1.62
C ASN A 41 -9.93 2.74 1.57
N PRO A 42 -11.02 3.48 1.29
CA PRO A 42 -10.94 4.91 1.03
C PRO A 42 -10.58 5.79 2.23
N GLN A 43 -10.66 5.25 3.44
CA GLN A 43 -10.20 5.90 4.67
C GLN A 43 -8.67 6.02 4.78
N TYR A 44 -7.91 5.26 3.99
CA TYR A 44 -6.44 5.31 4.00
C TYR A 44 -5.92 6.18 2.86
N GLU A 45 -4.78 6.82 3.10
CA GLU A 45 -4.15 7.76 2.17
C GLU A 45 -2.95 7.14 1.45
N ALA A 46 -2.32 6.16 2.08
CA ALA A 46 -1.18 5.48 1.51
C ALA A 46 -1.11 4.00 1.91
N VAL A 47 -0.32 3.24 1.16
CA VAL A 47 0.10 1.87 1.47
C VAL A 47 1.61 1.80 1.39
N ASP A 48 2.26 1.47 2.50
CA ASP A 48 3.68 1.16 2.56
C ASP A 48 3.88 -0.32 2.25
N VAL A 49 4.77 -0.64 1.32
CA VAL A 49 5.05 -2.02 0.93
C VAL A 49 6.44 -2.38 1.39
N SER A 50 6.52 -3.40 2.25
CA SER A 50 7.76 -3.98 2.73
C SER A 50 7.91 -5.41 2.25
N CYS A 51 9.14 -5.88 2.02
CA CYS A 51 9.45 -7.28 1.75
C CYS A 51 10.67 -7.67 2.59
N GLY A 52 10.45 -8.43 3.67
CA GLY A 52 11.49 -8.68 4.67
C GLY A 52 11.65 -7.50 5.62
N ASP A 53 12.89 -7.11 5.91
CA ASP A 53 13.21 -6.11 6.95
C ASP A 53 13.23 -4.64 6.47
N GLY A 54 12.81 -4.36 5.22
CA GLY A 54 12.92 -3.02 4.62
C GLY A 54 11.69 -2.56 3.85
N GLU A 55 11.34 -1.27 4.02
CA GLU A 55 10.36 -0.57 3.16
C GLU A 55 10.90 -0.53 1.72
N LEU A 56 10.11 -1.03 0.77
CA LEU A 56 10.46 -1.02 -0.65
C LEU A 56 9.89 0.21 -1.36
N PHE A 57 8.60 0.47 -1.19
CA PHE A 57 7.91 1.56 -1.87
C PHE A 57 6.61 1.96 -1.16
N ARG A 58 6.20 3.21 -1.35
CA ARG A 58 4.94 3.78 -0.85
C ARG A 58 4.00 4.11 -1.99
N VAL A 59 2.81 3.55 -1.97
CA VAL A 59 1.71 3.92 -2.87
C VAL A 59 0.87 4.97 -2.17
N LYS A 60 0.87 6.21 -2.67
CA LYS A 60 0.00 7.28 -2.17
C LYS A 60 -1.25 7.38 -3.05
N ARG A 61 -2.37 7.80 -2.46
CA ARG A 61 -3.55 8.13 -3.23
C ARG A 61 -3.29 9.44 -3.96
N ASP A 62 -3.45 9.44 -5.27
CA ASP A 62 -3.47 10.66 -6.08
C ASP A 62 -4.69 11.49 -5.65
N ARG A 63 -4.46 12.44 -4.73
CA ARG A 63 -5.41 13.54 -4.50
C ARG A 63 -5.36 14.39 -5.77
N LYS A 64 -6.27 14.13 -6.70
CA LYS A 64 -6.54 15.07 -7.80
C LYS A 64 -6.83 16.43 -7.14
N PRO A 65 -6.07 17.50 -7.44
CA PRO A 65 -6.41 18.82 -6.93
C PRO A 65 -7.86 19.13 -7.37
N PRO A 66 -8.68 19.76 -6.51
CA PRO A 66 -10.01 20.18 -6.93
C PRO A 66 -9.88 21.07 -8.18
N PRO A 67 -10.78 20.94 -9.17
CA PRO A 67 -10.84 21.93 -10.24
C PRO A 67 -11.12 23.29 -9.59
N GLY A 68 -10.19 24.23 -9.80
CA GLY A 68 -10.38 25.64 -9.45
C GLY A 68 -11.27 26.37 -10.45
#